data_AF-A0A154NX48-F1
#
_entry.id   AF-A0A154NX48-F1
#
_cell.length_a   1.000
_cell.length_b   1.000
_cell.length_c   1.000
_cell.angle_alpha   90.00
_cell.angle_beta   90.00
_cell.angle_gamma   90.00
#
_symmetry.space_group_name_H-M   'P 1'
#
loop_
_entity.id
_entity.type
_entity.pdbx_description
1 polymer ?
#
loop_
_entity_poly.entity_id
_entity_poly.type
_entity_poly.pdbx_seq_one_letter_code
_entity_poly.pdbx_strand_id
1 'polypeptide(L)'
;MSGKRTSGYIIVGYRGSFAFGREGLADVKFRKLSRILVCGRVTLCRDVFGETLNESRDPDHGSSDRYTARFFLKHSSIEQAFDMLQEQGFKLAGSCGSGTAGGSAEQLKPGVDSEENRWNHYNEFVFVRD
;
A
#
# COMPACT_ATOMS: atom_id res chain seq x y z
N MET A 1 15.36 22.59 -20.66
CA MET A 1 14.58 23.18 -19.54
C MET A 1 13.84 22.05 -18.85
N SER A 2 14.30 21.61 -17.68
CA SER A 2 13.54 20.63 -16.89
C SER A 2 12.29 21.34 -16.39
N GLY A 3 11.12 21.00 -16.95
CA GLY A 3 9.85 21.53 -16.49
C GLY A 3 9.70 21.22 -15.00
N LYS A 4 9.31 22.23 -14.21
CA LYS A 4 9.13 22.09 -12.77
C LYS A 4 8.10 20.98 -12.53
N ARG A 5 8.51 19.86 -11.92
CA ARG A 5 7.62 18.73 -11.62
C ARG A 5 6.53 19.21 -10.67
N THR A 6 5.29 18.76 -10.88
CA THR A 6 4.15 19.22 -10.09
C THR A 6 4.28 18.76 -8.63
N SER A 7 4.13 19.68 -7.68
CA SER A 7 4.18 19.36 -6.25
C SER A 7 2.98 18.54 -5.79
N GLY A 8 3.13 17.87 -4.64
CA GLY A 8 2.05 17.17 -3.96
C GLY A 8 2.49 15.99 -3.11
N TYR A 9 1.51 15.18 -2.72
CA TYR A 9 1.68 14.05 -1.80
C TYR A 9 1.16 12.76 -2.43
N ILE A 10 1.86 11.67 -2.14
CA ILE A 10 1.43 10.29 -2.43
C ILE A 10 1.60 9.49 -1.14
N ILE A 11 0.60 8.68 -0.81
CA ILE A 11 0.64 7.74 0.30
C ILE A 11 0.71 6.34 -0.28
N VAL A 12 1.68 5.56 0.19
CA VAL A 12 1.81 4.14 -0.11
C VAL A 12 1.53 3.39 1.17
N GLY A 13 0.65 2.39 1.12
CA GLY A 13 0.32 1.61 2.31
C GLY A 13 0.07 0.14 2.00
N TYR A 14 0.11 -0.71 3.02
CA TYR A 14 -0.27 -2.10 2.87
C TYR A 14 -0.79 -2.67 4.19
N ARG A 15 -1.57 -3.74 4.07
CA ARG A 15 -1.97 -4.58 5.20
C ARG A 15 -1.02 -5.76 5.31
N GLY A 16 -0.34 -5.85 6.44
CA GLY A 16 0.51 -6.98 6.80
C GLY A 16 -0.22 -7.91 7.77
N SER A 17 -0.11 -9.21 7.53
CA SER A 17 -0.44 -10.26 8.49
C SER A 17 0.85 -10.94 8.96
N PHE A 18 0.80 -11.49 10.17
CA PHE A 18 1.82 -12.41 10.67
C PHE A 18 1.28 -13.82 10.55
N ALA A 19 2.03 -14.71 9.92
CA ALA A 19 1.80 -16.14 10.06
C ALA A 19 2.43 -16.61 11.38
N PHE A 20 1.63 -17.21 12.26
CA PHE A 20 2.15 -17.91 13.41
C PHE A 20 2.49 -19.33 12.96
N GLY A 21 3.77 -19.71 13.07
CA GLY A 21 4.19 -21.09 12.78
C GLY A 21 3.58 -22.05 13.80
N ARG A 22 3.37 -23.32 13.41
CA ARG A 22 3.07 -24.39 14.38
C ARG A 22 4.22 -24.53 15.37
N GLU A 23 3.90 -24.89 16.62
CA GLU A 23 4.88 -25.06 17.69
C GLU A 23 6.13 -25.84 17.23
N GLY A 24 7.32 -25.26 17.42
CA GLY A 24 8.61 -25.91 17.17
C GLY A 24 9.36 -25.48 15.91
N LEU A 25 8.78 -24.70 15.00
CA LEU A 25 9.49 -24.12 13.85
C LEU A 25 9.70 -22.62 14.05
N ALA A 26 10.91 -22.23 14.43
CA ALA A 26 11.25 -20.89 14.86
C ALA A 26 11.22 -19.81 13.74
N ASP A 27 11.02 -20.17 12.47
CA ASP A 27 11.57 -19.34 11.39
C ASP A 27 10.71 -19.14 10.14
N VAL A 28 9.43 -18.82 10.33
CA VAL A 28 8.59 -18.36 9.21
C VAL A 28 7.67 -17.20 9.63
N LYS A 29 8.20 -16.20 10.33
CA LYS A 29 7.47 -14.95 10.65
C LYS A 29 7.49 -13.96 9.48
N PHE A 30 7.26 -14.44 8.25
CA PHE A 30 7.24 -13.55 7.10
C PHE A 30 5.99 -12.68 7.10
N ARG A 31 6.20 -11.37 6.88
CA ARG A 31 5.14 -10.41 6.62
C ARG A 31 4.58 -10.69 5.23
N LYS A 32 3.36 -11.20 5.15
CA LYS A 32 2.70 -11.41 3.85
C LYS A 32 2.18 -10.07 3.34
N LEU A 33 2.88 -9.49 2.35
CA LEU A 33 2.40 -8.29 1.67
C LEU A 33 1.53 -8.71 0.48
N SER A 34 0.21 -8.61 0.67
CA SER A 34 -0.76 -9.01 -0.36
C SER A 34 -0.95 -7.97 -1.45
N ARG A 35 -0.96 -6.68 -1.08
CA ARG A 35 -1.22 -5.57 -2.00
C ARG A 35 -0.67 -4.26 -1.45
N ILE A 36 -0.05 -3.48 -2.32
CA ILE A 36 0.38 -2.10 -2.04
C ILE A 36 -0.74 -1.16 -2.51
N LEU A 37 -1.35 -0.44 -1.58
CA LEU A 37 -2.34 0.61 -1.82
C LEU A 37 -1.64 1.93 -2.14
N VAL A 38 -2.26 2.71 -3.03
CA VAL A 38 -1.76 4.02 -3.44
C VAL A 38 -2.89 5.05 -3.31
N CYS A 39 -2.62 6.12 -2.58
CA CYS A 39 -3.53 7.24 -2.39
C CYS A 39 -2.83 8.55 -2.82
N GLY A 40 -3.56 9.47 -3.44
CA GLY A 40 -3.01 10.75 -3.89
C GLY A 40 -3.82 11.39 -5.01
N ARG A 41 -3.27 12.47 -5.59
CA ARG A 41 -3.84 13.08 -6.80
C ARG A 41 -3.65 12.12 -7.98
N VAL A 42 -4.72 11.86 -8.72
CA VAL A 42 -4.74 10.85 -9.80
C VAL A 42 -3.62 11.07 -10.81
N THR A 43 -3.39 12.31 -11.24
CA THR A 43 -2.29 12.66 -12.15
C THR A 43 -0.92 12.28 -11.60
N LEU A 44 -0.64 12.60 -10.33
CA LEU A 44 0.65 12.25 -9.71
C LEU A 44 0.85 10.74 -9.61
N CYS A 45 -0.19 10.00 -9.20
CA CYS A 45 -0.11 8.55 -9.10
C CYS A 45 0.17 7.91 -10.47
N ARG A 46 -0.49 8.39 -11.54
CA ARG A 46 -0.24 7.91 -12.91
C ARG A 46 1.16 8.26 -13.40
N ASP A 47 1.62 9.49 -13.15
CA ASP A 47 2.96 9.95 -13.53
C ASP A 47 4.07 9.12 -12.86
N VAL A 48 3.85 8.71 -11.60
CA VAL A 48 4.84 7.94 -10.83
C VAL A 48 4.80 6.47 -11.15
N PHE A 49 3.62 5.86 -11.14
CA PHE A 49 3.50 4.40 -11.17
C PHE A 49 3.18 3.84 -12.56
N GLY A 50 2.73 4.68 -13.50
CA GLY A 50 2.49 4.30 -14.90
C GLY A 50 1.72 2.99 -15.03
N GLU A 51 2.27 2.06 -15.81
CA GLU A 51 1.65 0.75 -16.07
C GLU A 51 1.59 -0.17 -14.85
N THR A 52 2.35 0.09 -13.79
CA THR A 52 2.30 -0.71 -12.56
C THR A 52 1.08 -0.36 -11.70
N LEU A 53 0.43 0.78 -11.97
CA LEU A 53 -0.77 1.24 -11.29
C LEU A 53 -1.99 0.45 -11.77
N ASN A 54 -2.80 -0.03 -10.83
CA ASN A 54 -4.07 -0.66 -11.10
C ASN A 54 -5.20 0.22 -10.57
N GLU A 55 -6.05 0.66 -11.49
CA GLU A 55 -7.16 1.58 -11.22
C GLU A 55 -8.50 0.87 -11.07
N SER A 56 -8.57 -0.46 -11.22
CA SER A 56 -9.83 -1.23 -11.36
C SER A 56 -10.82 -1.13 -10.20
N ARG A 57 -10.38 -0.64 -9.04
CA ARG A 57 -11.24 -0.42 -7.85
C ARG A 57 -11.76 1.02 -7.75
N ASP A 58 -11.39 1.90 -8.67
CA ASP A 58 -11.78 3.29 -8.66
C ASP A 58 -12.92 3.53 -9.69
N PRO A 59 -14.17 3.71 -9.26
CA PRO A 59 -15.34 3.87 -10.14
C PRO A 59 -15.28 5.10 -11.04
N ASP A 60 -14.44 6.10 -10.73
CA ASP A 60 -14.42 7.41 -11.40
C ASP A 60 -13.22 7.54 -12.35
N HIS A 61 -13.08 6.61 -13.31
CA HIS A 61 -11.92 6.52 -14.22
C HIS A 61 -11.70 7.75 -15.12
N GLY A 62 -12.75 8.56 -15.36
CA GLY A 62 -12.74 9.62 -16.38
C GLY A 62 -12.15 10.97 -15.97
N SER A 63 -12.08 11.29 -14.66
CA SER A 63 -11.57 12.58 -14.19
C SER A 63 -10.14 12.46 -13.65
N SER A 64 -9.22 13.25 -14.19
CA SER A 64 -7.81 13.30 -13.76
C SER A 64 -7.53 14.38 -12.71
N ASP A 65 -8.35 15.44 -12.65
CA ASP A 65 -8.19 16.53 -11.66
C ASP A 65 -8.93 16.22 -10.35
N ARG A 66 -8.55 15.10 -9.72
CA ARG A 66 -9.11 14.67 -8.44
C ARG A 66 -8.13 13.82 -7.64
N TYR A 67 -8.55 13.49 -6.41
CA TYR A 67 -7.85 12.57 -5.52
C TYR A 67 -8.50 11.19 -5.51
N THR A 68 -7.71 10.17 -5.14
CA THR A 68 -8.18 8.80 -4.94
C THR A 68 -7.46 8.15 -3.76
N ALA A 69 -8.11 7.18 -3.16
CA ALA A 69 -7.54 6.27 -2.15
C ALA A 69 -7.79 4.79 -2.52
N ARG A 70 -8.07 4.52 -3.81
CA ARG A 70 -8.56 3.22 -4.29
C ARG A 70 -7.60 2.52 -5.25
N PHE A 71 -6.50 3.16 -5.62
CA PHE A 71 -5.48 2.55 -6.47
C PHE A 71 -4.63 1.54 -5.70
N PHE A 72 -4.01 0.63 -6.45
CA PHE A 72 -3.03 -0.32 -5.92
C PHE A 72 -2.00 -0.71 -6.99
N LEU A 73 -0.85 -1.22 -6.57
CA LEU A 73 0.18 -1.67 -7.51
C LEU A 73 -0.03 -3.13 -7.93
N LYS A 74 0.35 -3.44 -9.17
CA LYS A 74 0.30 -4.79 -9.74
C LYS A 74 1.36 -5.73 -9.12
N HIS A 75 2.44 -5.19 -8.56
CA HIS A 75 3.46 -5.92 -7.81
C HIS A 75 3.29 -5.71 -6.29
N SER A 76 4.00 -6.53 -5.51
CA SER A 76 3.98 -6.49 -4.03
C SER A 76 5.30 -6.08 -3.39
N SER A 77 6.32 -5.74 -4.18
CA SER A 77 7.62 -5.23 -3.68
C SER A 77 7.49 -3.78 -3.24
N ILE A 78 7.58 -3.51 -1.93
CA ILE A 78 7.39 -2.16 -1.38
C ILE A 78 8.58 -1.24 -1.69
N GLU A 79 9.80 -1.79 -1.67
CA GLU A 79 11.03 -1.08 -2.01
C GLU A 79 11.00 -0.59 -3.46
N GLN A 80 10.48 -1.42 -4.38
CA GLN A 80 10.28 -1.00 -5.77
C GLN A 80 9.35 0.22 -5.87
N ALA A 81 8.28 0.28 -5.07
CA ALA A 81 7.39 1.45 -5.06
C ALA A 81 8.10 2.70 -4.55
N PHE A 82 9.00 2.55 -3.57
CA PHE A 82 9.81 3.64 -3.03
C PHE A 82 10.83 4.17 -4.06
N ASP A 83 11.48 3.28 -4.81
CA ASP A 83 12.40 3.66 -5.88
C ASP A 83 11.67 4.48 -6.97
N MET A 84 10.50 4.02 -7.42
CA MET A 84 9.67 4.75 -8.41
C MET A 84 9.29 6.17 -7.95
N LEU A 85 8.97 6.33 -6.66
CA LEU A 85 8.69 7.64 -6.06
C LEU A 85 9.95 8.53 -6.02
N GLN A 86 11.08 7.97 -5.61
CA GLN A 86 12.35 8.68 -5.51
C GLN A 86 12.84 9.18 -6.87
N GLU A 87 12.74 8.35 -7.92
CA GLU A 87 13.09 8.71 -9.30
C GLU A 87 12.29 9.92 -9.81
N GLN A 88 11.05 10.07 -9.32
CA GLN A 88 10.18 11.20 -9.62
C GLN A 88 10.36 12.39 -8.68
N GLY A 89 11.32 12.33 -7.75
CA GLY A 89 11.68 13.41 -6.85
C GLY A 89 10.83 13.50 -5.59
N PHE A 90 10.04 12.49 -5.27
CA PHE A 90 9.36 12.40 -3.98
C PHE A 90 10.35 11.97 -2.88
N LYS A 91 10.12 12.46 -1.67
CA LYS A 91 10.88 12.10 -0.46
C LYS A 91 9.93 11.59 0.61
N LEU A 92 10.37 10.60 1.38
CA LEU A 92 9.61 10.11 2.54
C LEU A 92 9.55 11.22 3.61
N ALA A 93 8.33 11.66 3.94
CA ALA A 93 8.07 12.66 4.97
C ALA A 93 7.69 12.03 6.31
N GLY A 94 7.12 10.83 6.30
CA GLY A 94 6.74 10.12 7.52
C GLY A 94 6.15 8.75 7.25
N SER A 95 6.04 7.96 8.31
CA SER A 95 5.39 6.65 8.27
C SER A 95 4.59 6.41 9.55
N CYS A 96 3.55 5.59 9.43
CA CYS A 96 2.72 5.19 10.55
C CYS A 96 2.32 3.72 10.41
N GLY A 97 2.32 3.01 11.52
CA GLY A 97 1.75 1.67 11.62
C GLY A 97 0.61 1.68 12.63
N SER A 98 -0.56 1.19 12.23
CA SER A 98 -1.66 0.91 13.13
C SER A 98 -1.95 -0.58 13.14
N GLY A 99 -2.20 -1.14 14.33
CA GLY A 99 -2.65 -2.51 14.49
C GLY A 99 -4.05 -2.52 15.06
N THR A 100 -4.97 -3.22 14.41
CA THR A 100 -6.28 -3.50 15.00
C THR A 100 -6.36 -4.99 15.28
N ALA A 101 -6.59 -5.36 16.54
CA ALA A 101 -6.95 -6.72 16.89
C ALA A 101 -8.32 -7.02 16.24
N GLY A 102 -8.39 -8.05 15.39
CA GLY A 102 -9.65 -8.53 14.83
C GLY A 102 -10.60 -8.98 15.94
N GLY A 103 -11.91 -8.74 15.75
CA GLY A 103 -12.97 -9.27 16.62
C GLY A 103 -13.05 -10.81 16.62
N SER A 104 -13.87 -11.38 17.50
CA SER A 104 -13.98 -12.83 17.73
C SER A 104 -14.15 -13.65 16.45
N ALA A 105 -13.54 -14.83 16.42
CA ALA A 105 -13.33 -15.71 15.26
C ALA A 105 -14.60 -16.30 14.62
N GLU A 106 -15.79 -15.81 14.95
CA GLU A 106 -17.06 -16.50 14.70
C GLU A 106 -17.60 -16.37 13.26
N GLN A 107 -16.95 -15.63 12.37
CA GLN A 107 -17.37 -15.49 10.97
C GLN A 107 -16.21 -15.50 9.97
N LEU A 108 -15.26 -16.41 10.12
CA LEU A 108 -14.21 -16.61 9.12
C LEU A 108 -14.72 -17.51 8.00
N LYS A 109 -14.47 -17.09 6.75
CA LYS A 109 -14.74 -17.93 5.58
C LYS A 109 -13.93 -19.24 5.70
N PRO A 110 -14.47 -20.40 5.25
CA PRO A 110 -13.74 -21.65 5.26
C PRO A 110 -12.38 -21.50 4.54
N GLY A 111 -11.29 -21.90 5.22
CA GLY A 111 -9.93 -21.83 4.69
C GLY A 111 -9.13 -20.57 5.05
N VAL A 112 -9.67 -19.65 5.85
CA VAL A 112 -8.94 -18.50 6.39
C VAL A 112 -8.42 -18.83 7.79
N ASP A 113 -7.10 -18.72 7.99
CA ASP A 113 -6.47 -18.92 9.30
C ASP A 113 -6.95 -17.83 10.28
N SER A 114 -7.55 -18.26 11.39
CA SER A 114 -8.12 -17.39 12.40
C SER A 114 -7.11 -16.49 13.10
N GLU A 115 -5.84 -16.89 13.15
CA GLU A 115 -4.79 -16.08 13.76
C GLU A 115 -4.22 -15.05 12.78
N GLU A 116 -4.18 -15.36 11.48
CA GLU A 116 -3.73 -14.44 10.43
C GLU A 116 -4.64 -13.20 10.32
N ASN A 117 -5.94 -13.38 10.54
CA ASN A 117 -6.93 -12.31 10.47
C ASN A 117 -7.11 -11.54 11.81
N ARG A 118 -6.56 -12.08 12.90
CA ARG A 118 -6.60 -11.46 14.24
C ARG A 118 -5.68 -10.25 14.35
N TRP A 119 -4.68 -10.12 13.48
CA TRP A 119 -3.65 -9.09 13.55
C TRP A 119 -3.52 -8.32 12.24
N ASN A 120 -4.52 -7.49 11.95
CA ASN A 120 -4.48 -6.61 10.77
C ASN A 120 -3.62 -5.38 11.09
N HIS A 121 -2.38 -5.40 10.61
CA HIS A 121 -1.48 -4.25 10.71
C HIS A 121 -1.55 -3.45 9.43
N TYR A 122 -1.98 -2.20 9.51
CA TYR A 122 -1.97 -1.27 8.41
C TYR A 122 -0.75 -0.35 8.53
N ASN A 123 0.13 -0.39 7.53
CA ASN A 123 1.34 0.41 7.47
C ASN A 123 1.17 1.43 6.34
N GLU A 124 1.50 2.69 6.59
CA GLU A 124 1.42 3.78 5.62
C GLU A 124 2.71 4.60 5.62
N PHE A 125 3.08 5.08 4.43
CA PHE A 125 4.27 5.86 4.15
C PHE A 125 3.86 7.08 3.32
N VAL A 126 4.12 8.28 3.83
CA VAL A 126 3.74 9.54 3.20
C VAL A 126 4.95 10.11 2.47
N PHE A 127 4.79 10.32 1.17
CA PHE A 127 5.81 10.89 0.29
C PHE A 127 5.40 12.29 -0.18
N VAL A 128 6.35 13.22 -0.20
CA VAL A 128 6.15 14.61 -0.61
C VAL A 128 7.12 15.01 -1.73
N ARG A 129 6.64 15.82 -2.67
CA ARG A 129 7.44 16.52 -3.68
C ARG A 129 7.07 18.01 -3.66
N ASP A 130 8.07 18.86 -3.49
CA ASP A 130 7.95 20.33 -3.48
C ASP A 130 7.83 20.94 -4.89
#